data_AF-A0A379TL34-F1
#
_entry.id   AF-A0A379TL34-F1
#
_cell.length_a   1.000
_cell.length_b   1.000
_cell.length_c   1.000
_cell.angle_alpha   90.00
_cell.angle_beta   90.00
_cell.angle_gamma   90.00
#
_symmetry.space_group_name_H-M   'P 1'
#
loop_
_entity.id
_entity.type
_entity.pdbx_description
1 polymer ?
#
loop_
_entity_poly.entity_id
_entity_poly.type
_entity_poly.pdbx_seq_one_letter_code
_entity_poly.pdbx_strand_id
1 'polypeptide(L)'
;MRCCCAAVCRAGVITTKQWQAIDKFAADNTIYGSIRLTNRQTFQFHGILKKNVKPVHQMLHSVGLDALATANDMNRNVLCTSNPYESQLHSEAYEWAKKISEHLLPRTPRLRGDLARSGKSRHY
;
A
#
# COMPACT_ATOMS: atom_id res chain seq x y z
N MET A 1 -21.89 -2.69 0.22
CA MET A 1 -20.92 -1.59 0.02
C MET A 1 -19.62 -2.18 -0.53
N ARG A 2 -19.13 -1.68 -1.67
CA ARG A 2 -17.87 -2.13 -2.30
C ARG A 2 -16.76 -1.17 -1.89
N CYS A 3 -15.67 -1.70 -1.35
CA CYS A 3 -14.52 -0.90 -0.92
C CYS A 3 -13.40 -0.96 -1.97
N CYS A 4 -12.70 0.16 -2.13
CA CYS A 4 -11.44 0.24 -2.86
C CYS A 4 -10.30 0.36 -1.84
N CYS A 5 -9.21 -0.37 -2.03
CA CYS A 5 -8.03 -0.26 -1.19
C CYS A 5 -6.81 0.02 -2.07
N ALA A 6 -6.05 1.05 -1.70
CA ALA A 6 -4.78 1.42 -2.34
C ALA A 6 -3.65 1.20 -1.35
N ALA A 7 -2.57 0.55 -1.79
CA ALA A 7 -1.37 0.36 -0.99
C ALA A 7 -0.37 1.50 -1.16
N VAL A 8 0.61 1.59 -0.26
CA VAL A 8 1.77 2.46 -0.37
C VAL A 8 2.92 1.64 -0.95
N CYS A 9 3.38 2.04 -2.14
CA CYS A 9 4.55 1.47 -2.80
C CYS A 9 5.59 2.57 -2.95
N ARG A 10 6.51 2.66 -1.99
CA ARG A 10 7.57 3.67 -1.97
C ARG A 10 8.37 3.58 -3.28
N ALA A 11 8.33 4.66 -4.08
CA ALA A 11 8.99 4.74 -5.38
C ALA A 11 8.59 3.65 -6.40
N GLY A 12 7.43 2.99 -6.22
CA GLY A 12 6.93 1.98 -7.16
C GLY A 12 7.68 0.65 -7.18
N VAL A 13 8.62 0.44 -6.26
CA VAL A 13 9.37 -0.82 -6.18
C VAL A 13 8.60 -1.82 -5.33
N ILE A 14 8.34 -3.00 -5.89
CA ILE A 14 7.69 -4.12 -5.22
C ILE A 14 8.52 -5.39 -5.44
N THR A 15 8.69 -6.18 -4.39
CA THR A 15 9.38 -7.48 -4.48
C THR A 15 8.46 -8.54 -5.08
N THR A 16 9.03 -9.56 -5.73
CA THR A 16 8.25 -10.67 -6.30
C THR A 16 7.40 -11.39 -5.26
N LYS A 17 7.89 -11.52 -4.02
CA LYS A 17 7.13 -12.11 -2.90
C LYS A 17 5.90 -11.29 -2.52
N GLN A 18 6.06 -9.97 -2.46
CA GLN A 18 4.93 -9.05 -2.25
C GLN A 18 3.93 -9.14 -3.40
N TRP A 19 4.42 -9.20 -4.65
CA TRP A 19 3.58 -9.37 -5.84
C TRP A 19 2.73 -10.64 -5.79
N GLN A 20 3.32 -11.79 -5.44
CA GLN A 20 2.58 -13.05 -5.33
C GLN A 20 1.49 -13.01 -4.25
N ALA A 21 1.75 -12.33 -3.13
CA ALA A 21 0.76 -12.18 -2.07
C ALA A 21 -0.42 -11.30 -2.47
N ILE A 22 -0.16 -10.19 -3.18
CA ILE A 22 -1.23 -9.31 -3.67
C ILE A 22 -2.06 -9.97 -4.77
N ASP A 23 -1.43 -10.77 -5.63
CA ASP A 23 -2.09 -11.53 -6.70
C ASP A 23 -3.03 -12.59 -6.14
N LYS A 24 -2.55 -13.41 -5.21
CA LYS A 24 -3.38 -14.37 -4.49
C LYS A 24 -4.56 -13.70 -3.78
N PHE A 25 -4.30 -12.56 -3.12
CA PHE A 25 -5.38 -11.83 -2.45
C PHE A 25 -6.41 -11.27 -3.44
N ALA A 26 -5.97 -10.75 -4.58
CA ALA A 26 -6.86 -10.24 -5.63
C ALA A 26 -7.82 -11.34 -6.09
N ALA A 27 -7.29 -12.52 -6.42
CA ALA A 27 -8.06 -13.65 -6.91
C ALA A 27 -9.07 -14.15 -5.87
N ASP A 28 -8.64 -14.35 -4.63
CA ASP A 28 -9.45 -15.02 -3.60
C ASP A 28 -10.46 -14.09 -2.91
N ASN A 29 -10.11 -12.80 -2.76
CA ASN A 29 -10.81 -11.89 -1.84
C ASN A 29 -11.47 -10.68 -2.51
N THR A 30 -11.32 -10.51 -3.82
CA THR A 30 -11.96 -9.43 -4.58
C THR A 30 -12.92 -9.97 -5.62
N ILE A 31 -13.99 -9.23 -5.89
CA ILE A 31 -15.01 -9.66 -6.87
C ILE A 31 -14.47 -9.61 -8.30
N TYR A 32 -13.57 -8.67 -8.59
CA TYR A 32 -13.06 -8.46 -9.95
C TYR A 32 -11.82 -9.29 -10.26
N GLY A 33 -11.11 -9.81 -9.25
CA GLY A 33 -9.88 -10.59 -9.46
C GLY A 33 -8.74 -9.79 -10.09
N SER A 34 -8.85 -8.46 -10.17
CA SER A 34 -7.96 -7.61 -10.94
C SER A 34 -7.11 -6.69 -10.06
N ILE A 35 -5.84 -6.52 -10.41
CA ILE A 35 -4.95 -5.53 -9.82
C ILE A 35 -4.87 -4.32 -10.74
N ARG A 36 -5.27 -3.13 -10.26
CA ARG A 36 -5.14 -1.90 -11.03
C ARG A 36 -3.85 -1.18 -10.67
N LEU A 37 -2.87 -1.18 -11.56
CA LEU A 37 -1.70 -0.31 -11.45
C LEU A 37 -2.11 1.15 -11.70
N THR A 38 -1.55 2.10 -10.96
CA THR A 38 -1.88 3.52 -11.04
C THR A 38 -0.70 4.34 -11.58
N ASN A 39 -1.00 5.53 -12.12
CA ASN A 39 0.02 6.50 -12.56
C ASN A 39 0.84 7.09 -11.40
N ARG A 40 0.45 6.84 -10.15
CA ARG A 40 1.20 7.21 -8.94
C ARG A 40 2.05 6.06 -8.39
N GLN A 41 2.47 5.13 -9.27
CA GLN A 41 3.37 4.04 -8.93
C GLN A 41 2.89 3.19 -7.75
N THR A 42 1.58 2.92 -7.69
CA THR A 42 0.99 2.02 -6.70
C THR A 42 -0.12 1.18 -7.33
N PHE A 43 -0.62 0.18 -6.61
CA PHE A 43 -1.73 -0.67 -7.03
C PHE A 43 -3.00 -0.40 -6.21
N GLN A 44 -4.14 -0.70 -6.84
CA GLN A 44 -5.47 -0.61 -6.26
C GLN A 44 -6.23 -1.93 -6.44
N PHE A 45 -6.95 -2.33 -5.40
CA PHE A 45 -7.93 -3.39 -5.44
C PHE A 45 -9.33 -2.80 -5.52
N HIS A 46 -10.13 -3.32 -6.43
CA HIS A 46 -11.54 -2.93 -6.56
C HIS A 46 -12.44 -4.06 -6.09
N GLY A 47 -13.62 -3.71 -5.57
CA GLY A 47 -14.64 -4.70 -5.23
C GLY A 47 -14.29 -5.55 -4.01
N ILE A 48 -13.57 -4.99 -3.04
CA ILE A 48 -13.35 -5.64 -1.74
C ILE A 48 -14.68 -5.66 -0.98
N LEU A 49 -15.08 -6.84 -0.52
CA LEU A 49 -16.25 -7.00 0.35
C LEU A 49 -15.95 -6.39 1.73
N LYS A 50 -16.94 -5.75 2.37
CA LYS A 50 -16.78 -5.09 3.68
C LYS A 50 -16.17 -6.01 4.76
N LYS A 51 -16.46 -7.33 4.70
CA LYS A 51 -15.87 -8.36 5.57
C LYS A 51 -14.36 -8.56 5.36
N ASN A 52 -13.86 -8.32 4.15
CA ASN A 52 -12.48 -8.59 3.74
C ASN A 52 -11.56 -7.37 3.85
N VAL A 53 -12.08 -6.20 4.27
CA VAL A 53 -11.27 -4.99 4.45
C VAL A 53 -10.22 -5.16 5.55
N LYS A 54 -10.55 -5.80 6.67
CA LYS A 54 -9.56 -6.08 7.72
C LYS A 54 -8.47 -7.06 7.25
N PRO A 55 -8.83 -8.22 6.65
CA PRO A 55 -7.85 -9.13 6.07
C PRO A 55 -6.89 -8.48 5.07
N VAL A 56 -7.35 -7.54 4.23
CA VAL A 56 -6.43 -6.90 3.26
C VAL A 56 -5.34 -6.10 3.96
N HIS A 57 -5.68 -5.36 5.01
CA HIS A 57 -4.69 -4.59 5.77
C HIS A 57 -3.70 -5.51 6.50
N GLN A 58 -4.17 -6.63 7.06
CA GLN A 58 -3.31 -7.63 7.71
C GLN A 58 -2.38 -8.33 6.72
N MET A 59 -2.88 -8.67 5.53
CA MET A 59 -2.08 -9.26 4.46
C MET A 59 -1.01 -8.28 3.98
N LEU A 60 -1.37 -7.02 3.73
CA LEU A 60 -0.40 -6.00 3.34
C LEU A 60 0.70 -5.88 4.40
N HIS A 61 0.32 -5.82 5.68
CA HIS A 61 1.28 -5.71 6.77
C HIS A 61 2.19 -6.95 6.89
N SER A 62 1.67 -8.17 6.67
CA SER A 62 2.49 -9.38 6.73
C SER A 62 3.56 -9.44 5.65
N VAL A 63 3.37 -8.74 4.53
CA VAL A 63 4.36 -8.60 3.46
C VAL A 63 5.16 -7.29 3.53
N GLY A 64 5.03 -6.54 4.63
CA GLY A 64 5.74 -5.28 4.87
C GLY A 64 5.25 -4.10 4.02
N LEU A 65 4.01 -4.18 3.52
CA LEU A 65 3.31 -3.10 2.81
C LEU A 65 2.26 -2.47 3.73
N ASP A 66 2.00 -1.19 3.51
CA ASP A 66 0.99 -0.44 4.26
C ASP A 66 -0.05 0.14 3.31
N ALA A 67 -1.27 0.38 3.80
CA ALA A 67 -2.30 1.16 3.09
C ALA A 67 -2.59 2.48 3.83
N LEU A 68 -1.65 2.95 4.63
CA LEU A 68 -1.77 4.18 5.40
C LEU A 68 -1.65 5.41 4.48
N ALA A 69 -2.44 6.45 4.77
CA ALA A 69 -2.39 7.75 4.07
C ALA A 69 -2.65 7.72 2.54
N THR A 70 -3.17 6.63 1.98
CA THR A 70 -3.43 6.51 0.54
C THR A 70 -4.72 7.20 0.07
N ALA A 71 -5.71 7.36 0.95
CA ALA A 71 -7.00 7.99 0.63
C ALA A 71 -7.40 9.21 1.52
N ASN A 72 -6.70 9.47 2.62
CA ASN A 72 -7.02 10.56 3.58
C ASN A 72 -6.34 11.90 3.21
N ASP A 73 -6.67 13.04 3.81
CA ASP A 73 -5.98 14.33 3.52
C ASP A 73 -4.57 14.39 4.11
N MET A 74 -3.68 13.56 3.57
CA MET A 74 -2.31 13.33 4.01
C MET A 74 -1.42 13.13 2.78
N ASN A 75 -0.10 13.20 2.96
CA ASN A 75 0.83 13.01 1.87
C ASN A 75 0.60 11.67 1.16
N ARG A 76 0.45 11.74 -0.16
CA ARG A 76 0.23 10.59 -1.05
C ARG A 76 1.55 9.89 -1.36
N ASN A 77 1.49 8.83 -2.15
CA ASN A 77 2.69 8.11 -2.59
C ASN A 77 3.71 9.07 -3.22
N VAL A 78 4.95 8.99 -2.73
CA VAL A 78 6.12 9.72 -3.24
C VAL A 78 6.62 8.99 -4.48
N LEU A 79 6.73 9.72 -5.58
CA LEU A 79 7.14 9.17 -6.87
C LEU A 79 8.65 9.29 -7.03
N CYS A 80 9.25 8.31 -7.69
CA CYS A 80 10.65 8.33 -8.11
C CYS A 80 10.73 7.95 -9.58
N THR A 81 11.65 8.55 -10.34
CA THR A 81 11.85 8.21 -11.75
C THR A 81 12.17 6.73 -11.89
N SER A 82 11.34 5.96 -12.59
CA SER A 82 11.50 4.50 -12.76
C SER A 82 12.55 4.11 -13.80
N ASN A 83 13.58 4.94 -14.05
CA ASN A 83 14.53 4.73 -15.13
C ASN A 83 15.64 3.73 -14.70
N PRO A 84 15.64 2.46 -15.16
CA PRO A 84 16.65 1.50 -14.76
C PRO A 84 17.98 1.68 -15.51
N TYR A 85 18.02 2.52 -16.56
CA TYR A 85 19.21 2.72 -17.39
C TYR A 85 20.32 3.47 -16.63
N GLU A 86 19.98 4.32 -15.66
CA GLU A 86 20.93 5.00 -14.76
C GLU A 86 20.82 4.44 -13.34
N SER A 87 21.27 3.19 -13.18
CA SER A 87 21.08 2.41 -11.95
C SER A 87 21.64 3.06 -10.68
N GLN A 88 22.70 3.89 -10.79
CA GLN A 88 23.30 4.56 -9.63
C GLN A 88 22.39 5.71 -9.13
N LEU A 89 22.00 6.61 -10.04
CA LEU A 89 21.12 7.74 -9.73
C LEU A 89 19.73 7.28 -9.29
N HIS A 90 19.22 6.19 -9.89
CA HIS A 90 17.98 5.56 -9.46
C HIS A 90 18.04 5.10 -8.01
N SER A 91 19.16 4.48 -7.58
CA SER A 91 19.32 3.99 -6.21
C SER A 91 19.32 5.14 -5.18
N GLU A 92 20.00 6.25 -5.49
CA GLU A 92 20.04 7.42 -4.63
C GLU A 92 18.67 8.11 -4.55
N ALA A 93 18.04 8.31 -5.71
CA ALA A 93 16.70 8.90 -5.78
C ALA A 93 15.67 8.04 -5.05
N TYR A 94 15.77 6.72 -5.14
CA TYR A 94 14.93 5.76 -4.41
C TYR A 94 15.10 5.92 -2.90
N GLU A 95 16.34 5.96 -2.40
CA GLU A 95 16.62 6.13 -0.97
C GLU A 95 16.10 7.48 -0.45
N TRP A 96 16.24 8.55 -1.24
CA TRP A 96 15.66 9.85 -0.89
C TRP A 96 14.12 9.82 -0.88
N ALA A 97 13.49 9.22 -1.88
CA ALA A 97 12.04 9.07 -1.94
C ALA A 97 11.51 8.27 -0.73
N LYS A 98 12.24 7.22 -0.32
CA LYS A 98 11.94 6.45 0.89
C LYS A 98 12.04 7.30 2.16
N LYS A 99 13.13 8.05 2.34
CA LYS A 99 13.31 8.97 3.48
C LYS A 99 12.21 10.03 3.57
N ILE A 100 11.85 10.64 2.44
CA ILE A 100 10.77 11.64 2.37
C ILE A 100 9.43 10.98 2.73
N SER A 101 9.16 9.79 2.19
CA SER A 101 7.95 9.04 2.51
C SER A 101 7.85 8.73 4.00
N GLU A 102 8.95 8.29 4.63
CA GLU A 102 8.98 7.99 6.07
C GLU A 102 8.85 9.24 6.95
N HIS A 103 9.46 10.35 6.53
CA HIS A 103 9.39 11.62 7.25
C HIS A 103 7.96 12.20 7.28
N LEU A 104 7.23 12.05 6.17
CA LEU A 104 5.87 12.56 6.00
C LEU A 104 4.80 11.60 6.53
N LEU A 105 5.18 10.46 7.12
CA LEU A 105 4.22 9.57 7.78
C LEU A 105 3.59 10.27 9.00
N PRO A 106 2.27 10.13 9.19
CA PRO A 106 1.58 10.76 10.30
C PRO A 106 2.15 10.23 11.63
N ARG A 107 2.58 11.15 12.48
CA ARG A 107 3.18 10.78 13.78
C ARG A 107 2.14 10.32 14.81
N THR A 108 0.86 10.43 14.50
CA THR A 108 -0.25 10.13 15.42
C THR A 108 -0.32 8.64 15.78
N PRO A 109 -0.33 8.30 17.09
CA PRO A 109 -0.37 6.91 17.55
C PRO A 109 -1.63 6.16 17.15
N ARG A 110 -2.72 6.83 16.76
CA ARG A 110 -3.93 6.15 16.26
C ARG A 110 -3.71 5.58 14.85
N LEU A 111 -3.01 6.32 13.98
CA LEU A 111 -2.71 5.89 12.62
C LEU A 111 -1.51 4.94 12.58
N ARG A 112 -0.54 5.10 13.50
CA ARG A 112 0.50 4.09 13.73
C ARG A 112 0.03 2.90 14.55
N GLY A 113 -0.91 3.05 15.48
CA GLY A 113 -1.35 2.01 16.41
C GLY A 113 -2.40 1.06 15.83
N ASP A 114 -3.00 1.39 14.69
CA ASP A 114 -3.69 0.41 13.85
C ASP A 114 -2.70 -0.66 13.31
N LEU A 115 -1.37 -0.47 13.45
CA LEU A 115 -0.32 -1.51 13.28
C LEU A 115 -0.30 -2.57 14.40
N ALA A 116 -0.90 -2.33 15.57
CA ALA A 116 -0.77 -3.19 16.76
C ALA A 116 -2.10 -3.65 17.40
N ARG A 117 -3.25 -3.08 17.01
CA ARG A 117 -4.56 -3.43 17.60
C ARG A 117 -5.56 -3.92 16.56
N SER A 118 -5.32 -5.10 16.01
CA SER A 118 -6.29 -5.86 15.21
C SER A 118 -7.44 -6.49 16.03
N GLY A 119 -7.79 -5.92 17.20
CA GLY A 119 -8.72 -6.51 18.17
C GLY A 119 -10.07 -5.83 18.36
N LYS A 120 -10.35 -4.67 17.75
CA LYS A 120 -11.68 -4.03 17.89
C LYS A 120 -12.38 -3.83 16.55
N SER A 121 -13.53 -4.49 16.39
CA SER A 121 -14.57 -4.14 15.43
C SER A 121 -15.01 -2.70 15.68
N ARG A 122 -14.85 -1.84 14.67
CA ARG A 122 -15.64 -0.61 14.60
C ARG A 122 -16.85 -0.92 13.74
N HIS A 123 -17.97 -1.22 14.42
CA HIS A 123 -19.29 -1.00 13.84
C HIS A 123 -19.39 0.49 13.52
N TYR A 124 -19.75 0.77 12.27
CA TYR A 124 -20.35 2.04 11.88
C TYR A 124 -21.85 1.86 12.01
#